data_AF-R5KG15-F1
#
_entry.id   AF-R5KG15-F1
#
_cell.length_a   1.000
_cell.length_b   1.000
_cell.length_c   1.000
_cell.angle_alpha   90.00
_cell.angle_beta   90.00
_cell.angle_gamma   90.00
#
_symmetry.space_group_name_H-M   'P 1'
#
loop_
_entity.id
_entity.type
_entity.pdbx_description
1 polymer ?
#
loop_
_entity_poly.entity_id
_entity_poly.type
_entity_poly.pdbx_seq_one_letter_code
_entity_poly.pdbx_strand_id
1 'polypeptide(L)'
;MRLLHYSCLALVLAVCLAGCSGKEKKTEDHSRRPMMTLEQRDTAQVFELTKSFLESLKANDIDKAVSMLYFLDADRQVVPLPDSLVERQKVVFRTFPVLNYKIESIIFNTETDSQVKYTVEFFEKKPGDPRPNTTSFFIKPMRVKGQWYLTMYDSNTNNGGQSGIKN
;
A
#
# COMPACT_ATOMS: atom_id res chain seq x y z
N MET A 1 -19.87 -83.14 34.31
CA MET A 1 -18.87 -83.19 33.23
C MET A 1 -18.98 -81.93 32.40
N ARG A 2 -17.85 -81.23 32.27
CA ARG A 2 -17.32 -80.63 31.03
C ARG A 2 -18.24 -79.63 30.29
N LEU A 3 -17.82 -78.43 29.94
CA LEU A 3 -16.52 -77.79 29.96
C LEU A 3 -16.77 -76.29 29.69
N LEU A 4 -16.13 -75.45 30.50
CA LEU A 4 -15.65 -74.09 30.23
C LEU A 4 -16.33 -73.28 29.11
N HIS A 5 -17.01 -72.17 29.45
CA HIS A 5 -17.01 -70.94 28.62
C HIS A 5 -17.35 -69.69 29.44
N TYR A 6 -16.54 -69.35 30.44
CA TYR A 6 -16.49 -67.98 30.96
C TYR A 6 -15.06 -67.68 31.39
N SER A 7 -14.31 -66.99 30.52
CA SER A 7 -13.11 -66.31 30.96
C SER A 7 -12.78 -65.15 30.03
N CYS A 8 -12.48 -64.03 30.67
CA CYS A 8 -11.77 -62.88 30.13
C CYS A 8 -12.53 -62.05 29.09
N LEU A 9 -13.45 -61.27 29.63
CA LEU A 9 -13.64 -59.86 29.27
C LEU A 9 -12.27 -59.14 29.25
N ALA A 10 -11.62 -59.03 28.09
CA ALA A 10 -10.62 -58.01 27.80
C ALA A 10 -10.23 -57.99 26.31
N LEU A 11 -10.09 -56.78 25.77
CA LEU A 11 -9.29 -56.42 24.57
C LEU A 11 -9.90 -56.89 23.22
N VAL A 12 -10.11 -56.10 22.17
CA VAL A 12 -9.51 -54.84 21.71
C VAL A 12 -10.53 -54.12 20.80
N LEU A 13 -10.64 -52.81 20.99
CA LEU A 13 -11.21 -51.84 20.04
C LEU A 13 -10.49 -51.92 18.67
N ALA A 14 -11.20 -52.35 17.63
CA ALA A 14 -10.89 -52.07 16.22
C ALA A 14 -12.18 -52.42 15.46
N VAL A 15 -12.88 -51.56 14.72
CA VAL A 15 -12.43 -50.65 13.67
C VAL A 15 -13.58 -49.64 13.46
N CYS A 16 -13.36 -48.36 13.72
CA CYS A 16 -14.22 -47.30 13.24
C CYS A 16 -13.35 -46.09 12.93
N LEU A 17 -12.78 -45.99 11.73
CA LEU A 17 -12.50 -44.74 11.03
C LEU A 17 -12.24 -45.08 9.55
N ALA A 18 -13.31 -45.26 8.77
CA ALA A 18 -13.24 -45.07 7.33
C ALA A 18 -12.96 -43.59 7.10
N GLY A 19 -11.68 -43.24 6.94
CA GLY A 19 -11.25 -41.89 6.60
C GLY A 19 -11.83 -41.48 5.26
N CYS A 20 -12.71 -40.48 5.28
CA CYS A 20 -13.08 -39.72 4.10
C CYS A 20 -11.81 -39.18 3.44
N SER A 21 -11.41 -39.77 2.31
CA SER A 21 -10.41 -39.20 1.42
C SER A 21 -11.02 -38.01 0.66
N GLY A 22 -11.26 -36.93 1.39
CA GLY A 22 -11.46 -35.60 0.81
C GLY A 22 -10.08 -34.99 0.57
N LYS A 23 -9.61 -35.03 -0.67
CA LYS A 23 -8.42 -34.27 -1.09
C LYS A 23 -8.72 -32.78 -0.92
N GLU A 24 -8.34 -32.20 0.21
CA GLU A 24 -8.20 -30.76 0.32
C GLU A 24 -7.09 -30.32 -0.62
N LYS A 25 -7.49 -29.63 -1.70
CA LYS A 25 -6.55 -28.83 -2.48
C LYS A 25 -6.03 -27.74 -1.55
N LYS A 26 -4.76 -27.84 -1.14
CA LYS A 26 -4.03 -26.69 -0.61
C LYS A 26 -4.01 -25.64 -1.70
N THR A 27 -4.93 -24.68 -1.62
CA THR A 27 -4.75 -23.38 -2.27
C THR A 27 -3.52 -22.77 -1.60
N GLU A 28 -2.41 -22.70 -2.33
CA GLU A 28 -1.27 -21.88 -1.92
C GLU A 28 -1.77 -20.44 -1.78
N ASP A 29 -1.83 -19.97 -0.54
CA ASP A 29 -2.09 -18.58 -0.20
C ASP A 29 -0.89 -17.76 -0.66
N HIS A 30 -0.92 -17.28 -1.91
CA HIS A 30 0.03 -16.33 -2.46
C HIS A 30 -0.07 -14.92 -1.81
N SER A 31 -0.81 -14.72 -0.71
CA SER A 31 -1.19 -13.38 -0.22
C SER A 31 -0.40 -12.84 0.97
N ARG A 32 0.72 -13.43 1.41
CA ARG A 32 1.59 -12.77 2.39
C ARG A 32 2.99 -12.55 1.84
N ARG A 33 3.14 -11.48 1.05
CA ARG A 33 4.46 -10.84 0.90
C ARG A 33 4.95 -10.49 2.31
N PRO A 34 6.22 -10.75 2.66
CA PRO A 34 6.75 -10.38 3.96
C PRO A 34 6.57 -8.88 4.17
N MET A 35 5.83 -8.50 5.21
CA MET A 35 5.74 -7.10 5.63
C MET A 35 7.11 -6.73 6.21
N MET A 36 7.76 -5.69 5.67
CA MET A 36 9.06 -5.28 6.18
C MET A 36 9.00 -4.95 7.66
N THR A 37 10.05 -5.33 8.39
CA THR A 37 10.28 -4.80 9.74
C THR A 37 10.75 -3.37 9.59
N LEU A 38 9.82 -2.43 9.69
CA LEU A 38 10.13 -1.00 9.62
C LEU A 38 10.64 -0.53 10.98
N GLU A 39 11.65 0.33 10.94
CA GLU A 39 12.07 1.07 12.11
C GLU A 39 11.19 2.32 12.29
N GLN A 40 11.06 2.81 13.54
CA GLN A 40 10.35 4.07 13.83
C GLN A 40 10.89 5.25 12.99
N ARG A 41 12.17 5.19 12.61
CA ARG A 41 12.83 6.16 11.71
C ARG A 41 12.21 6.17 10.31
N ASP A 42 11.88 5.02 9.74
CA ASP A 42 11.33 4.94 8.38
C ASP A 42 9.95 5.61 8.31
N THR A 43 9.09 5.34 9.30
CA THR A 43 7.78 6.00 9.43
C THR A 43 7.93 7.51 9.54
N ALA A 44 8.86 8.00 10.37
CA ALA A 44 9.09 9.43 10.53
C ALA A 44 9.60 10.09 9.24
N GLN A 45 10.52 9.44 8.51
CA GLN A 45 11.05 9.96 7.25
C GLN A 45 9.97 10.04 6.17
N VAL A 46 9.16 9.00 6.00
CA VAL A 46 8.06 9.00 5.03
C VAL A 46 6.99 10.02 5.40
N PHE A 47 6.69 10.17 6.69
CA PHE A 47 5.77 11.19 7.18
C PHE A 47 6.26 12.60 6.82
N GLU A 48 7.52 12.94 7.11
CA GLU A 48 8.07 14.28 6.83
C GLU A 48 8.20 14.57 5.34
N LEU A 49 8.54 13.58 4.51
CA LEU A 49 8.50 13.72 3.05
C LEU A 49 7.08 14.05 2.57
N THR A 50 6.10 13.26 3.00
CA THR A 50 4.70 13.46 2.60
C THR A 50 4.18 14.81 3.09
N LYS A 51 4.48 15.16 4.33
CA LYS A 51 4.12 16.45 4.93
C LYS A 51 4.71 17.61 4.13
N SER A 52 6.00 17.56 3.80
CA SER A 52 6.66 18.63 3.03
C SER A 52 6.02 18.82 1.65
N PHE A 53 5.59 17.72 1.01
CA PHE A 53 4.87 17.76 -0.26
C PHE A 53 3.50 18.44 -0.11
N LEU A 54 2.72 18.03 0.91
CA LEU A 54 1.39 18.59 1.17
C LEU A 54 1.42 20.04 1.65
N GLU A 55 2.43 20.42 2.44
CA GLU A 55 2.66 21.82 2.82
C GLU A 55 3.02 22.69 1.61
N SER A 56 3.80 22.16 0.65
CA SER A 56 4.11 22.89 -0.59
C SER A 56 2.84 23.11 -1.42
N LEU A 57 1.98 22.08 -1.54
CA LEU A 57 0.68 22.23 -2.19
C LEU A 57 -0.25 23.24 -1.47
N LYS A 58 -0.31 23.18 -0.13
CA LYS A 58 -1.09 24.11 0.69
C LYS A 58 -0.62 25.55 0.58
N ALA A 59 0.69 25.75 0.47
CA ALA A 59 1.31 27.05 0.23
C ALA A 59 1.16 27.53 -1.23
N ASN A 60 0.52 26.73 -2.10
CA ASN A 60 0.42 26.95 -3.53
C ASN A 60 1.80 27.04 -4.25
N ASP A 61 2.84 26.46 -3.65
CA ASP A 61 4.17 26.31 -4.23
C ASP A 61 4.21 25.02 -5.07
N ILE A 62 3.53 25.09 -6.22
CA ILE A 62 3.29 23.93 -7.08
C ILE A 62 4.59 23.41 -7.71
N ASP A 63 5.52 24.30 -8.07
CA ASP A 63 6.79 23.91 -8.65
C ASP A 63 7.63 23.09 -7.64
N LYS A 64 7.68 23.55 -6.37
CA LYS A 64 8.33 22.79 -5.31
C LYS A 64 7.64 21.46 -5.06
N ALA A 65 6.31 21.43 -4.97
CA ALA A 65 5.57 20.18 -4.74
C ALA A 65 5.85 19.14 -5.83
N VAL A 66 5.84 19.53 -7.10
CA VAL A 66 6.12 18.62 -8.23
C VAL A 66 7.57 18.16 -8.26
N SER A 67 8.53 19.02 -7.86
CA SER A 67 9.96 18.65 -7.77
C SER A 67 10.27 17.56 -6.74
N MET A 68 9.33 17.28 -5.83
CA MET A 68 9.47 16.23 -4.81
C MET A 68 9.03 14.85 -5.30
N LEU A 69 8.49 14.74 -6.52
CA LEU A 69 7.97 13.51 -7.08
C LEU A 69 9.03 12.84 -7.97
N TYR A 70 9.05 11.51 -7.97
CA TYR A 70 10.00 10.69 -8.72
C TYR A 70 9.32 9.47 -9.36
N PHE A 71 10.03 8.84 -10.29
CA PHE A 71 9.75 7.52 -10.84
C PHE A 71 10.82 6.51 -10.45
N LEU A 72 10.41 5.24 -10.39
CA LEU A 72 11.31 4.10 -10.45
C LEU A 72 11.26 3.57 -11.88
N ASP A 73 12.35 3.73 -12.63
CA ASP A 73 12.42 3.28 -14.02
C ASP A 73 12.59 1.75 -14.13
N ALA A 74 12.71 1.25 -15.36
CA ALA A 74 12.85 -0.17 -15.66
C ALA A 74 14.13 -0.79 -15.04
N ASP A 75 15.17 0.02 -14.86
CA ASP A 75 16.45 -0.38 -14.28
C ASP A 75 16.48 -0.21 -12.75
N ARG A 76 15.34 0.14 -12.14
CA ARG A 76 15.16 0.41 -10.71
C ARG A 76 15.96 1.62 -10.22
N GLN A 77 16.14 2.60 -11.08
CA GLN A 77 16.77 3.86 -10.76
C GLN A 77 15.70 4.91 -10.47
N VAL A 78 15.99 5.76 -9.49
CA VAL A 78 15.12 6.88 -9.15
C VAL A 78 15.43 8.03 -10.10
N VAL A 79 14.42 8.43 -10.87
CA VAL A 79 14.53 9.51 -11.86
C VAL A 79 13.45 10.56 -11.61
N PRO A 80 13.71 11.85 -11.91
CA PRO A 80 12.67 12.88 -11.82
C PRO A 80 11.53 12.60 -12.80
N LEU A 81 10.39 13.27 -12.61
CA LEU A 81 9.30 13.25 -13.59
C LEU A 81 9.80 13.81 -14.93
N PRO A 82 9.48 13.19 -16.08
CA PRO A 82 9.62 13.82 -17.39
C PRO A 82 8.83 15.12 -17.48
N ASP A 83 9.31 16.09 -18.25
CA ASP A 83 8.72 17.44 -18.34
C ASP A 83 7.23 17.42 -18.70
N SER A 84 6.79 16.50 -19.56
CA SER A 84 5.37 16.35 -19.92
C SER A 84 4.49 15.96 -18.72
N LEU A 85 5.01 15.11 -17.83
CA LEU A 85 4.31 14.72 -16.60
C LEU A 85 4.42 15.82 -15.54
N VAL A 86 5.54 16.53 -15.46
CA VAL A 86 5.68 17.72 -14.62
C VAL A 86 4.57 18.72 -14.94
N GLU A 87 4.43 19.12 -16.21
CA GLU A 87 3.42 20.10 -16.60
C GLU A 87 2.00 19.60 -16.40
N ARG A 88 1.73 18.30 -16.68
CA ARG A 88 0.44 17.68 -16.38
C ARG A 88 0.11 17.76 -14.89
N GLN A 89 1.05 17.45 -14.00
CA GLN A 89 0.80 17.50 -12.56
C GLN A 89 0.64 18.94 -12.05
N LYS A 90 1.39 19.89 -12.59
CA LYS A 90 1.18 21.31 -12.29
C LYS A 90 -0.23 21.76 -12.64
N VAL A 91 -0.76 21.36 -13.80
CA VAL A 91 -2.15 21.67 -14.19
C VAL A 91 -3.14 21.07 -13.20
N VAL A 92 -2.96 19.81 -12.80
CA VAL A 92 -3.83 19.15 -11.82
C VAL A 92 -3.81 19.90 -10.47
N PHE A 93 -2.63 20.18 -9.92
CA PHE A 93 -2.52 20.82 -8.61
C PHE A 93 -2.99 22.28 -8.61
N ARG A 94 -2.83 23.01 -9.72
CA ARG A 94 -3.42 24.34 -9.88
C ARG A 94 -4.95 24.30 -9.96
N THR A 95 -5.52 23.24 -10.53
CA THR A 95 -6.98 23.07 -10.67
C THR A 95 -7.63 22.76 -9.32
N PHE A 96 -6.94 22.04 -8.44
CA PHE A 96 -7.44 21.59 -7.14
C PHE A 96 -6.57 22.12 -6.00
N PRO A 97 -6.71 23.41 -5.62
CA PRO A 97 -5.91 24.01 -4.56
C PRO A 97 -6.18 23.35 -3.21
N VAL A 98 -5.13 23.14 -2.43
CA VAL A 98 -5.21 22.52 -1.10
C VAL A 98 -5.45 23.62 -0.05
N LEU A 99 -6.61 23.61 0.59
CA LEU A 99 -6.88 24.45 1.75
C LEU A 99 -6.24 23.84 3.01
N ASN A 100 -6.49 22.55 3.21
CA ASN A 100 -5.94 21.81 4.34
C ASN A 100 -5.74 20.34 3.98
N TYR A 101 -5.02 19.61 4.82
CA TYR A 101 -4.80 18.18 4.60
C TYR A 101 -4.68 17.40 5.91
N LYS A 102 -4.82 16.09 5.80
CA LYS A 102 -4.55 15.12 6.87
C LYS A 102 -3.86 13.88 6.30
N ILE A 103 -2.72 13.49 6.87
CA ILE A 103 -2.12 12.18 6.58
C ILE A 103 -2.86 11.14 7.42
N GLU A 104 -3.53 10.20 6.77
CA GLU A 104 -4.45 9.24 7.43
C GLU A 104 -3.73 7.97 7.87
N SER A 105 -2.90 7.41 6.98
CA SER A 105 -2.19 6.15 7.25
C SER A 105 -0.95 6.02 6.40
N ILE A 106 0.06 5.33 6.94
CA ILE A 106 1.26 4.91 6.23
C ILE A 106 1.33 3.38 6.35
N ILE A 107 1.40 2.71 5.21
CA ILE A 107 1.48 1.24 5.12
C ILE A 107 2.75 0.91 4.35
N PHE A 108 3.55 -0.03 4.85
CA PHE A 108 4.71 -0.53 4.11
C PHE A 108 4.61 -2.04 3.97
N ASN A 109 4.56 -2.49 2.72
CA ASN A 109 4.62 -3.92 2.40
C ASN A 109 6.06 -4.29 2.09
N THR A 110 6.70 -3.59 1.14
CA THR A 110 8.11 -3.75 0.75
C THR A 110 8.79 -2.39 0.56
N GLU A 111 10.11 -2.38 0.35
CA GLU A 111 10.89 -1.16 0.08
C GLU A 111 10.31 -0.37 -1.10
N THR A 112 9.80 -1.05 -2.12
CA THR A 112 9.22 -0.44 -3.32
C THR A 112 7.69 -0.58 -3.38
N ASP A 113 7.06 -1.04 -2.30
CA ASP A 113 5.61 -1.20 -2.19
C ASP A 113 5.15 -0.67 -0.83
N SER A 114 5.08 0.65 -0.72
CA SER A 114 4.56 1.36 0.44
C SER A 114 3.56 2.41 -0.01
N GLN A 115 2.60 2.74 0.84
CA GLN A 115 1.50 3.62 0.51
C GLN A 115 1.23 4.59 1.65
N VAL A 116 1.04 5.86 1.31
CA VAL A 116 0.52 6.87 2.22
C VAL A 116 -0.85 7.31 1.73
N LYS A 117 -1.85 7.17 2.58
CA LYS A 117 -3.18 7.75 2.37
C LYS A 117 -3.22 9.13 3.01
N TYR A 118 -3.67 10.13 2.27
CA TYR A 118 -3.93 11.46 2.81
C TYR A 118 -5.26 12.00 2.28
N THR A 119 -5.92 12.82 3.09
CA THR A 119 -7.15 13.52 2.72
C THR A 119 -6.82 14.99 2.51
N VAL A 120 -7.32 15.56 1.42
CA VAL A 120 -7.24 16.99 1.13
C VAL A 120 -8.61 17.61 1.36
N GLU A 121 -8.62 18.80 1.93
CA GLU A 121 -9.74 19.73 1.95
C GLU A 121 -9.49 20.84 0.92
N PHE A 122 -10.46 21.10 0.04
CA PHE A 122 -10.31 22.04 -1.08
C PHE A 122 -10.89 23.43 -0.78
N PHE A 123 -11.94 23.52 0.04
CA PHE A 123 -12.63 24.77 0.34
C PHE A 123 -13.41 24.69 1.67
N GLU A 124 -13.63 25.83 2.31
CA GLU A 124 -14.48 25.91 3.50
C GLU A 124 -15.95 25.74 3.15
N LYS A 125 -16.70 24.99 3.97
CA LYS A 125 -18.14 24.82 3.80
C LYS A 125 -18.90 25.92 4.54
N LYS A 126 -19.85 26.54 3.84
CA LYS A 126 -20.86 27.37 4.50
C LYS A 126 -21.87 26.49 5.24
N PRO A 127 -22.50 26.97 6.32
CA PRO A 127 -23.58 26.25 6.98
C PRO A 127 -24.65 25.82 5.97
N GLY A 128 -24.99 24.52 5.96
CA GLY A 128 -25.97 23.95 5.05
C GLY A 128 -25.47 23.61 3.63
N ASP A 129 -24.18 23.83 3.29
CA ASP A 129 -23.64 23.44 1.99
C ASP A 129 -23.50 21.91 1.87
N PRO A 130 -24.23 21.26 0.94
CA PRO A 130 -24.18 19.79 0.81
C PRO A 130 -22.96 19.29 0.04
N ARG A 131 -22.20 20.17 -0.63
CA ARG A 131 -21.09 19.75 -1.50
C ARG A 131 -19.98 19.08 -0.69
N PRO A 132 -19.38 17.98 -1.21
CA PRO A 132 -18.17 17.43 -0.62
C PRO A 132 -17.02 18.41 -0.86
N ASN A 133 -16.26 18.73 0.19
CA ASN A 133 -15.08 19.59 0.11
C ASN A 133 -13.78 18.84 0.35
N THR A 134 -13.84 17.53 0.59
CA THR A 134 -12.68 16.68 0.85
C THR A 134 -12.62 15.48 -0.07
N THR A 135 -11.41 15.02 -0.39
CA THR A 135 -11.18 13.71 -1.02
C THR A 135 -9.88 13.09 -0.53
N SER A 136 -9.81 11.76 -0.55
CA SER A 136 -8.58 11.03 -0.20
C SER A 136 -7.80 10.64 -1.44
N PHE A 137 -6.47 10.74 -1.33
CA PHE A 137 -5.51 10.35 -2.34
C PHE A 137 -4.48 9.40 -1.75
N PHE A 138 -3.71 8.78 -2.65
CA PHE A 138 -2.60 7.93 -2.29
C PHE A 138 -1.33 8.40 -2.99
N ILE A 139 -0.23 8.41 -2.24
CA ILE A 139 1.12 8.54 -2.79
C ILE A 139 1.92 7.30 -2.40
N LYS A 140 2.95 6.99 -3.18
CA LYS A 140 3.70 5.75 -3.04
C LYS A 140 5.15 6.05 -2.68
N PRO A 141 5.51 6.11 -1.40
CA PRO A 141 6.90 6.19 -1.02
C PRO A 141 7.65 4.92 -1.43
N MET A 142 8.89 5.06 -1.87
CA MET A 142 9.78 3.95 -2.16
C MET A 142 11.15 4.19 -1.53
N ARG A 143 11.75 3.14 -0.98
CA ARG A 143 13.13 3.13 -0.48
C ARG A 143 14.03 2.52 -1.54
N VAL A 144 15.01 3.28 -1.98
CA VAL A 144 16.03 2.82 -2.94
C VAL A 144 17.40 3.15 -2.38
N LYS A 145 18.26 2.15 -2.25
CA LYS A 145 19.62 2.29 -1.69
C LYS A 145 19.63 3.00 -0.33
N GLY A 146 18.64 2.69 0.52
CA GLY A 146 18.52 3.23 1.88
C GLY A 146 17.81 4.59 1.99
N GLN A 147 17.51 5.27 0.87
CA GLN A 147 16.86 6.58 0.86
C GLN A 147 15.40 6.49 0.41
N TRP A 148 14.51 7.24 1.08
CA TRP A 148 13.09 7.34 0.74
C TRP A 148 12.81 8.42 -0.31
N TYR A 149 11.92 8.11 -1.24
CA TYR A 149 11.45 9.00 -2.31
C TYR A 149 9.93 8.92 -2.41
N LEU A 150 9.27 10.02 -2.78
CA LEU A 150 7.85 10.01 -3.11
C LEU A 150 7.66 9.70 -4.59
N THR A 151 6.92 8.64 -4.89
CA THR A 151 6.53 8.27 -6.25
C THR A 151 5.02 8.28 -6.38
N MET A 152 4.51 8.42 -7.61
CA MET A 152 3.07 8.42 -7.87
C MET A 152 2.57 7.04 -8.28
N TYR A 153 1.29 6.78 -7.98
CA TYR A 153 0.51 5.73 -8.63
C TYR A 153 0.20 6.18 -10.06
N ASP A 154 1.11 5.92 -10.99
CA ASP A 154 0.76 5.94 -12.41
C ASP A 154 1.17 4.61 -13.08
N SER A 155 0.72 4.43 -14.32
CA SER A 155 1.00 3.26 -15.14
C SER A 155 2.46 3.17 -15.60
N ASN A 156 3.25 4.21 -15.35
CA ASN A 156 4.63 4.37 -15.82
C ASN A 156 5.64 4.12 -14.69
N THR A 157 5.25 4.29 -13.42
CA THR A 157 6.03 3.86 -12.26
C THR A 157 6.02 2.34 -12.18
N ASN A 158 7.19 1.70 -12.18
CA ASN A 158 7.30 0.28 -11.88
C ASN A 158 6.84 0.05 -10.43
N ASN A 159 5.65 -0.53 -10.28
CA ASN A 159 4.98 -0.68 -9.01
C ASN A 159 5.34 -1.98 -8.26
N GLY A 160 6.40 -2.69 -8.65
CA GLY A 160 6.73 -4.00 -8.08
C GLY A 160 5.77 -5.12 -8.54
N GLY A 161 5.10 -4.88 -9.67
CA GLY A 161 4.26 -5.80 -10.44
C GLY A 161 4.38 -5.47 -11.94
N GLN A 162 4.00 -6.40 -12.83
CA GLN A 162 4.06 -6.18 -14.28
C GLN A 162 3.12 -5.02 -14.67
N SER A 163 3.65 -3.80 -14.81
CA SER A 163 2.99 -2.71 -15.51
C SER A 163 3.92 -2.24 -16.61
N GLY A 164 3.49 -2.46 -17.85
CA GLY A 164 4.07 -1.85 -19.02
C GLY A 164 3.57 -0.42 -19.16
N ILE A 165 4.52 0.49 -19.36
CA ILE A 165 4.32 1.91 -19.66
C ILE A 165 3.26 2.04 -20.77
N LYS A 166 2.20 2.80 -20.52
CA LYS A 166 1.26 3.23 -21.57
C LYS A 166 1.38 4.73 -21.72
N ASN A 167 1.90 5.13 -22.87
CA ASN A 167 1.95 6.52 -23.34
C ASN A 167 0.54 7.05 -23.62
#